data_AF-A0A3M8DJ63-F1
#
_entry.id   AF-A0A3M8DJ63-F1
#
_cell.length_a   1.000
_cell.length_b   1.000
_cell.length_c   1.000
_cell.angle_alpha   90.00
_cell.angle_beta   90.00
_cell.angle_gamma   90.00
#
_symmetry.space_group_name_H-M   'P 1'
#
loop_
_entity.id
_entity.type
_entity.pdbx_description
1 polymer ?
#
loop_
_entity_poly.entity_id
_entity_poly.type
_entity_poly.pdbx_seq_one_letter_code
_entity_poly.pdbx_strand_id
1 'polypeptide(L)'
;MYIDVFYDEAYLYTVMQLLPNGVNKKQVLQELRSHIAESVRELQAKGFTERDAMLETFRQLGSPREITNQFARIKHVIRFQLAMRLLAINIVLFFLGTAVVIFYLPKTLFFLFLYFLPHKCCFVFMKIELPSIPPHITMS
;
A
#
# COMPACT_ATOMS: atom_id res chain seq x y z
N MET A 1 34.72 30.73 18.25
CA MET A 1 34.12 30.77 16.91
C MET A 1 34.61 29.69 15.93
N TYR A 2 35.79 29.08 16.08
CA TYR A 2 36.21 27.94 15.21
C TYR A 2 35.85 26.56 15.76
N ILE A 3 35.60 26.46 17.06
CA ILE A 3 35.34 25.18 17.74
C ILE A 3 33.89 24.74 17.48
N ASP A 4 32.97 25.70 17.47
CA ASP A 4 31.53 25.47 17.37
C ASP A 4 31.13 24.89 16.00
N VAL A 5 31.70 25.42 14.91
CA VAL A 5 31.46 24.91 13.54
C VAL A 5 31.92 23.46 13.37
N PHE A 6 32.96 23.04 14.10
CA PHE A 6 33.52 21.70 13.96
C PHE A 6 32.65 20.63 14.64
N TYR A 7 32.01 20.96 15.77
CA TYR A 7 31.11 20.05 16.48
C TYR A 7 29.80 19.81 15.73
N ASP A 8 29.25 20.87 15.12
CA ASP A 8 28.04 20.77 14.30
C ASP A 8 28.27 19.86 13.08
N GLU A 9 29.35 20.11 12.32
CA GLU A 9 29.63 19.32 11.13
C GLU A 9 29.95 17.85 11.44
N ALA A 10 30.65 17.56 12.55
CA ALA A 10 30.92 16.19 12.98
C ALA A 10 29.62 15.45 13.40
N TYR A 11 28.71 16.15 14.08
CA TYR A 11 27.41 15.60 14.47
C TYR A 11 26.56 15.27 13.25
N LEU A 12 26.40 16.24 12.35
CA LEU A 12 25.64 16.11 11.12
C LEU A 12 26.20 15.03 10.19
N TYR A 13 27.52 14.94 10.09
CA TYR A 13 28.19 13.89 9.32
C TYR A 13 27.85 12.50 9.85
N THR A 14 27.84 12.33 11.18
CA THR A 14 27.48 11.06 11.83
C THR A 14 26.02 10.70 11.58
N VAL A 15 25.11 11.68 11.68
CA VAL A 15 23.69 11.49 11.34
C VAL A 15 23.53 11.06 9.87
N MET A 16 24.23 11.71 8.94
CA MET A 16 24.19 11.39 7.52
C MET A 16 24.60 9.94 7.20
N GLN A 17 25.62 9.44 7.90
CA GLN A 17 26.10 8.06 7.72
C GLN A 17 25.11 7.03 8.28
N LEU A 18 24.45 7.34 9.39
CA LEU A 18 23.54 6.43 10.08
C LEU A 18 22.11 6.45 9.51
N LEU A 19 21.76 7.45 8.70
CA LEU A 19 20.44 7.56 8.09
C LEU A 19 20.15 6.39 7.13
N PRO A 20 18.97 5.73 7.24
CA PRO A 20 18.64 4.58 6.41
C PRO A 20 18.47 4.94 4.93
N ASN A 21 18.78 3.97 4.06
CA ASN A 21 18.67 4.12 2.61
C ASN A 21 17.21 4.43 2.19
N GLY A 22 17.04 5.47 1.37
CA GLY A 22 15.73 5.96 0.91
C GLY A 22 15.12 7.12 1.71
N VAL A 23 15.85 7.67 2.69
CA VAL A 23 15.53 8.98 3.29
C VAL A 23 16.25 10.07 2.50
N ASN A 24 15.60 11.22 2.27
CA ASN A 24 16.22 12.38 1.65
C ASN A 24 17.22 13.01 2.62
N LYS A 25 18.47 12.52 2.61
CA LYS A 25 19.53 12.95 3.53
C LYS A 25 19.73 14.47 3.49
N LYS A 26 19.64 15.09 2.31
CA LYS A 26 19.83 16.53 2.15
C LYS A 26 18.76 17.33 2.89
N GLN A 27 17.50 16.93 2.75
CA GLN A 27 16.38 17.58 3.44
C GLN A 27 16.49 17.41 4.95
N VAL A 28 16.77 16.20 5.43
CA VAL A 28 16.91 15.93 6.87
C VAL A 28 18.06 16.73 7.49
N LEU A 29 19.21 16.81 6.81
CA LEU A 29 20.35 17.60 7.31
C LEU A 29 20.06 19.10 7.32
N GLN A 30 19.36 19.61 6.31
CA GLN A 30 18.99 21.02 6.25
C GLN A 30 18.01 21.39 7.38
N GLU A 31 17.03 20.53 7.63
CA GLU A 31 16.07 20.71 8.70
C GLU A 31 16.75 20.63 10.06
N LEU A 32 17.62 19.64 10.26
CA LEU A 32 18.38 19.49 11.51
C LEU A 32 19.29 20.69 11.78
N ARG A 33 19.95 21.24 10.76
CA ARG A 33 20.71 22.50 10.87
C ARG A 33 19.84 23.68 11.29
N SER A 34 18.64 23.79 10.73
CA SER A 34 17.69 24.84 11.11
C SER A 34 17.31 24.72 12.58
N HIS A 35 16.97 23.51 13.04
CA HIS A 35 16.62 23.26 14.44
C HIS A 35 17.77 23.54 15.40
N ILE A 36 19.01 23.18 15.06
CA ILE A 36 20.18 23.50 15.88
C ILE A 36 20.35 25.02 15.99
N ALA A 37 20.30 25.73 14.86
CA ALA A 37 20.47 27.18 14.84
C ALA A 37 19.36 27.90 15.61
N GLU A 38 18.12 27.42 15.53
CA GLU A 38 16.97 27.96 16.25
C GLU A 38 17.10 27.72 17.75
N SER A 39 17.40 26.49 18.18
CA SER A 39 17.60 26.13 19.59
C SER A 39 18.75 26.92 20.23
N VAL A 40 19.86 27.10 19.52
CA VAL A 40 20.99 27.91 20.00
C VAL A 40 20.57 29.37 20.20
N ARG A 41 19.84 29.96 19.24
CA ARG A 41 19.33 31.33 19.37
C ARG A 41 18.35 31.48 20.53
N GLU A 42 17.47 30.51 20.75
CA GLU A 42 16.54 30.53 21.89
C GLU A 42 17.28 30.47 23.22
N LEU A 43 18.32 29.66 23.33
CA LEU A 43 19.13 29.55 24.54
C LEU A 43 19.98 30.82 24.77
N GLN A 44 20.52 31.40 23.71
CA GLN A 44 21.17 32.71 23.78
C GLN A 44 20.21 33.81 24.27
N ALA A 45 18.95 33.80 23.78
CA ALA A 45 17.92 34.74 24.24
C ALA A 45 17.55 34.54 25.73
N LYS A 46 17.74 33.33 26.26
CA LYS A 46 17.59 33.00 27.69
C LYS A 46 18.82 33.40 28.54
N GLY A 47 19.84 34.00 27.93
CA GLY A 47 21.04 34.48 28.61
C GLY A 47 22.19 33.47 28.67
N PHE A 48 22.11 32.35 27.95
CA PHE A 48 23.23 31.42 27.85
C PHE A 48 24.34 31.99 26.95
N THR A 49 25.58 31.67 27.28
CA THR A 49 26.70 31.94 26.37
C THR A 49 26.57 31.06 25.11
N GLU A 50 27.13 31.49 23.99
CA GLU A 50 27.08 30.73 22.73
C GLU A 50 27.56 29.27 22.91
N ARG A 51 28.62 29.08 23.68
CA ARG A 51 29.19 27.76 23.96
C ARG A 51 28.24 26.89 24.79
N ASP A 52 27.65 27.45 25.84
CA ASP A 52 26.73 26.71 26.71
C ASP A 52 25.41 26.41 26.01
N ALA A 53 24.90 27.36 25.21
CA ALA A 53 23.72 27.19 24.37
C ALA A 53 23.90 26.04 23.37
N MET A 54 25.07 25.96 22.74
CA MET A 54 25.40 24.90 21.80
C MET A 54 25.50 23.53 22.48
N LEU A 55 26.17 23.47 23.64
CA LEU A 55 26.33 22.24 24.40
C LEU A 55 24.98 21.72 24.91
N GLU A 56 24.12 22.61 25.40
CA GLU A 56 22.77 22.26 25.84
C GLU A 56 21.87 21.86 24.66
N THR A 57 22.02 22.49 23.49
CA THR A 57 21.31 22.08 22.26
C THR A 57 21.64 20.65 21.87
N PHE A 58 22.92 20.27 21.85
CA PHE A 58 23.32 18.88 21.58
C PHE A 58 22.87 17.92 22.67
N ARG A 59 22.85 18.36 23.93
CA ARG A 59 22.30 17.57 25.04
C ARG A 59 20.81 17.28 24.86
N GLN A 60 20.04 18.26 24.38
CA GLN A 60 18.60 18.11 24.11
C GLN A 60 18.31 17.26 22.86
N LEU A 61 19.12 17.40 21.80
CA LEU A 61 18.99 16.60 20.58
C LEU A 61 19.31 15.11 20.82
N GLY A 62 20.18 14.82 21.78
CA GLY A 62 20.57 13.46 22.13
C GLY A 62 21.55 12.84 21.13
N SER A 63 21.69 11.51 21.19
CA SER A 63 22.71 10.82 20.41
C SER A 63 22.32 10.75 18.91
N PRO A 64 23.29 10.90 17.98
CA PRO A 64 23.03 10.74 16.54
C PRO A 64 22.34 9.42 16.20
N ARG A 65 22.69 8.35 16.93
CA ARG A 65 22.08 7.02 16.79
C ARG A 65 20.60 7.01 17.16
N GLU A 66 20.19 7.65 18.26
CA GLU A 66 18.78 7.73 18.63
C GLU A 66 17.94 8.45 17.58
N ILE A 67 18.42 9.58 17.08
CA ILE A 67 17.73 10.34 16.04
C ILE A 67 17.54 9.47 14.79
N THR A 68 18.59 8.81 14.31
CA THR A 68 18.48 7.95 13.12
C THR A 68 17.56 6.74 13.32
N ASN A 69 17.54 6.16 14.52
CA ASN A 69 16.61 5.08 14.87
C ASN A 69 15.15 5.52 14.84
N GLN A 70 14.84 6.77 15.21
CA GLN A 70 13.47 7.31 15.07
C GLN A 70 13.03 7.33 13.60
N PHE A 71 13.90 7.75 12.69
CA PHE A 71 13.60 7.73 11.24
C PHE A 71 13.41 6.31 10.69
N ALA A 72 14.19 5.34 11.16
CA ALA A 72 14.02 3.95 10.78
C ALA A 72 12.68 3.37 11.26
N ARG A 73 12.28 3.69 12.50
CA ARG A 73 11.02 3.20 13.10
C ARG A 73 9.79 3.76 12.38
N ILE A 74 9.79 5.05 12.05
CA ILE A 74 8.67 5.72 11.36
C ILE A 74 8.38 5.08 9.99
N LYS A 75 9.44 4.73 9.23
CA LYS A 75 9.29 4.09 7.91
C LYS A 75 8.57 2.75 7.96
N HIS A 76 8.80 1.96 9.00
CA HIS A 76 8.12 0.68 9.19
C HIS A 76 6.63 0.86 9.51
N VAL A 77 6.28 1.83 10.35
CA VAL A 77 4.89 2.10 10.74
C VAL A 77 4.07 2.58 9.55
N ILE A 78 4.59 3.51 8.75
CA ILE A 78 3.89 4.07 7.58
C ILE A 78 3.62 2.97 6.53
N ARG A 79 4.64 2.16 6.23
CA ARG A 79 4.49 1.05 5.27
C ARG A 79 3.49 0.01 5.73
N PHE A 80 3.50 -0.31 7.03
CA PHE A 80 2.57 -1.27 7.60
C PHE A 80 1.12 -0.76 7.55
N GLN A 81 0.88 0.51 7.89
CA GLN A 81 -0.46 1.10 7.80
C GLN A 81 -1.01 1.14 6.37
N LEU A 82 -0.17 1.49 5.38
CA LEU A 82 -0.54 1.46 3.96
C LEU A 82 -0.84 0.03 3.49
N ALA A 83 -0.02 -0.95 3.87
CA ALA A 83 -0.24 -2.35 3.54
C ALA A 83 -1.57 -2.87 4.12
N MET A 84 -1.88 -2.54 5.37
CA MET A 84 -3.16 -2.91 6.01
C MET A 84 -4.36 -2.27 5.33
N ARG A 85 -4.27 -1.01 4.91
CA ARG A 85 -5.33 -0.34 4.15
C ARG A 85 -5.57 -1.01 2.79
N LEU A 86 -4.50 -1.32 2.05
CA LEU A 86 -4.61 -2.00 0.76
C LEU A 86 -5.20 -3.41 0.90
N LEU A 87 -4.80 -4.15 1.95
CA LEU A 87 -5.36 -5.46 2.26
C LEU A 87 -6.86 -5.37 2.55
N ALA A 88 -7.29 -4.40 3.36
CA ALA A 88 -8.70 -4.18 3.67
C ALA A 88 -9.52 -3.87 2.40
N ILE A 89 -9.02 -3.01 1.52
CA ILE A 89 -9.67 -2.68 0.25
C ILE A 89 -9.79 -3.93 -0.63
N ASN A 90 -8.75 -4.76 -0.70
CA ASN A 90 -8.76 -5.99 -1.47
C ASN A 90 -9.80 -6.99 -0.94
N ILE A 91 -9.89 -7.16 0.38
CA ILE A 91 -10.91 -8.02 1.01
C ILE A 91 -12.32 -7.55 0.65
N VAL A 92 -12.59 -6.23 0.75
CA VAL A 92 -13.91 -5.68 0.39
C VAL A 92 -14.24 -5.93 -1.09
N LEU A 93 -13.28 -5.70 -1.99
CA LEU A 93 -13.44 -5.98 -3.42
C LEU A 93 -13.71 -7.46 -3.70
N PHE A 94 -13.02 -8.36 -3.00
CA PHE A 94 -13.21 -9.80 -3.12
C PHE A 94 -14.62 -10.22 -2.71
N PHE A 95 -15.13 -9.73 -1.57
CA PHE A 95 -16.50 -10.00 -1.14
C PHE A 95 -17.54 -9.39 -2.08
N LEU A 96 -17.30 -8.17 -2.57
CA LEU A 96 -18.21 -7.52 -3.51
C LEU A 96 -18.28 -8.28 -4.85
N GLY A 97 -17.12 -8.69 -5.39
CA GLY A 97 -17.05 -9.52 -6.60
C GLY A 97 -17.72 -10.87 -6.40
N THR A 98 -17.49 -11.53 -5.26
CA THR A 98 -18.13 -12.80 -4.91
C THR A 98 -19.63 -12.66 -4.80
N ALA A 99 -20.14 -11.58 -4.20
CA ALA A 99 -21.57 -11.30 -4.12
C ALA A 99 -22.19 -11.14 -5.51
N VAL A 100 -21.56 -10.36 -6.40
CA VAL A 100 -22.02 -10.21 -7.79
C VAL A 100 -22.07 -11.56 -8.49
N VAL A 101 -21.03 -12.37 -8.39
CA VAL A 101 -20.99 -13.71 -8.97
C VAL A 101 -22.16 -14.56 -8.44
N ILE A 102 -22.38 -14.60 -7.13
CA ILE A 102 -23.48 -15.36 -6.50
C ILE A 102 -24.86 -14.85 -6.91
N PHE A 103 -25.07 -13.54 -7.07
CA PHE A 103 -26.38 -13.00 -7.45
C PHE A 103 -26.71 -13.18 -8.93
N TYR A 104 -25.71 -13.11 -9.80
CA TYR A 104 -25.92 -13.10 -11.25
C TYR A 104 -25.77 -14.47 -11.91
N LEU A 105 -24.90 -15.36 -11.43
CA LEU A 105 -24.77 -16.73 -11.97
C LEU A 105 -26.05 -17.57 -11.93
N PRO A 106 -26.79 -17.66 -10.81
CA PRO A 106 -27.99 -18.50 -10.78
C PRO A 106 -29.07 -17.93 -11.68
N LYS A 107 -29.15 -16.60 -11.85
CA LYS A 107 -30.06 -15.98 -12.81
C LYS A 107 -29.67 -16.32 -14.25
N THR A 108 -28.40 -16.19 -14.63
CA THR A 108 -27.96 -16.51 -15.99
C THR A 108 -28.08 -18.00 -16.30
N LEU A 109 -27.74 -18.87 -15.34
CA LEU A 109 -27.94 -20.33 -15.47
C LEU A 109 -29.43 -20.69 -15.59
N PHE A 110 -30.30 -20.05 -14.81
CA PHE A 110 -31.75 -20.25 -14.91
C PHE A 110 -32.31 -19.76 -16.26
N PHE A 111 -31.88 -18.60 -16.75
CA PHE A 111 -32.25 -18.11 -18.08
C PHE A 111 -31.77 -19.03 -19.20
N LEU A 112 -30.52 -19.52 -19.13
CA LEU A 112 -29.99 -20.52 -20.07
C LEU A 112 -30.80 -21.82 -20.01
N PHE A 113 -31.12 -22.30 -18.82
CA PHE A 113 -31.94 -23.50 -18.64
C PHE A 113 -33.33 -23.34 -19.26
N LEU A 114 -34.00 -22.22 -19.01
CA LEU A 114 -35.30 -21.88 -19.64
C LEU A 114 -35.19 -21.73 -21.16
N TYR A 115 -34.08 -21.21 -21.69
CA TYR A 115 -33.85 -21.07 -23.13
C TYR A 115 -33.66 -22.43 -23.83
N PHE A 116 -33.00 -23.39 -23.17
CA PHE A 116 -32.76 -24.73 -23.73
C PHE A 116 -33.97 -25.69 -23.61
N LEU A 117 -34.89 -25.44 -22.68
CA LEU A 117 -36.09 -26.25 -22.48
C LEU A 117 -37.05 -26.33 -23.69
N PRO A 118 -37.44 -25.22 -24.36
CA PRO A 118 -38.39 -25.29 -25.48
C PRO A 118 -37.81 -25.98 -26.72
N HIS A 119 -36.49 -25.94 -26.94
CA HIS A 119 -35.86 -26.58 -28.09
C HIS A 119 -35.91 -28.11 -28.04
N LYS A 120 -35.89 -28.72 -26.84
CA LYS A 120 -36.00 -30.19 -26.72
C LYS A 120 -37.44 -30.68 -26.80
N CYS A 121 -38.42 -29.90 -26.32
CA CYS A 121 -39.84 -30.26 -26.45
C CYS A 121 -40.31 -30.25 -27.92
N CYS A 122 -39.79 -29.33 -28.73
CA CYS A 122 -40.14 -29.25 -30.16
C CYS A 122 -39.59 -30.46 -30.96
N PHE A 123 -38.39 -30.95 -30.62
CA PHE A 123 -37.75 -32.06 -31.33
C PHE A 123 -38.41 -33.42 -31.04
N VAL A 124 -39.03 -33.61 -29.87
CA VAL A 124 -39.76 -34.84 -29.54
C VAL A 124 -41.09 -34.93 -30.30
N PHE A 125 -41.80 -33.80 -30.47
CA PHE A 125 -43.07 -33.77 -31.19
C PHE A 125 -42.91 -34.07 -32.69
N MET A 126 -41.81 -33.65 -33.30
CA MET A 126 -41.57 -33.83 -34.74
C MET A 126 -41.15 -35.26 -35.13
N LYS A 127 -40.79 -36.12 -34.16
CA LYS A 127 -40.33 -37.50 -34.43
C LYS A 127 -41.46 -38.54 -34.48
N ILE A 128 -42.71 -38.14 -34.21
CA ILE A 128 -43.86 -39.06 -34.11
C ILE A 128 -44.63 -39.19 -35.45
N GLU A 129 -44.42 -38.30 -36.43
CA GLU A 129 -45.16 -38.29 -37.71
C GLU A 129 -44.35 -38.80 -38.92
N LEU A 130 -43.67 -39.95 -38.82
CA LEU A 130 -43.21 -40.65 -40.03
C LEU A 130 -44.06 -41.92 -40.27
N PRO A 131 -45.08 -41.86 -41.16
CA PRO A 131 -45.81 -43.06 -41.54
C PRO A 131 -44.91 -44.03 -42.31
N SER A 132 -44.90 -45.28 -41.87
CA SER A 132 -44.16 -46.40 -42.45
C SER A 132 -44.63 -46.70 -43.87
N ILE A 133 -43.77 -46.46 -44.87
CA ILE A 133 -43.98 -46.91 -46.26
C ILE A 133 -43.43 -48.35 -46.38
N PRO A 134 -44.24 -49.35 -46.75
CA PRO A 134 -43.75 -50.72 -46.95
C PRO A 134 -43.00 -50.83 -48.29
N PRO A 135 -41.84 -51.53 -48.33
CA PRO A 135 -41.13 -51.75 -49.58
C PRO A 135 -41.85 -52.78 -50.46
N HIS A 136 -42.26 -52.34 -51.65
CA HIS A 136 -42.72 -53.23 -52.72
C HIS A 136 -41.57 -54.11 -53.20
N ILE A 137 -41.83 -55.43 -53.20
CA ILE A 137 -40.97 -56.49 -53.72
C ILE A 137 -41.04 -56.45 -55.26
N THR A 138 -39.89 -56.44 -55.93
CA THR A 138 -39.79 -56.80 -57.35
C THR A 138 -38.72 -57.87 -57.54
N MET A 139 -39.19 -59.10 -57.82
CA MET A 139 -38.43 -60.20 -58.39
C MET A 139 -38.13 -59.90 -59.87
N SER A 140 -36.90 -60.18 -60.31
CA SER A 140 -36.55 -60.68 -61.64
C SER A 140 -35.15 -61.29 -61.56
#